data_AF-A0A257ATD5-F1
#
_entry.id   AF-A0A257ATD5-F1
#
_cell.length_a   1.000
_cell.length_b   1.000
_cell.length_c   1.000
_cell.angle_alpha   90.00
_cell.angle_beta   90.00
_cell.angle_gamma   90.00
#
_symmetry.space_group_name_H-M   'P 1'
#
loop_
_entity.id
_entity.type
_entity.pdbx_description
1 polymer ?
#
loop_
_entity_poly.entity_id
_entity_poly.type
_entity_poly.pdbx_seq_one_letter_code
_entity_poly.pdbx_strand_id
1 'polypeptide(L)'
;MERRTIYAAALSSFLTSYLIHHPRLSHRIYSDILTFWFRHSSEIGPPYISFPFEYPPISGFLTYLSMILGGEVEGYYLIFSIIILIFYIVLIESVRRIISRKNGMDELIVIFLAVSPSMILYMVYNFDAIFISLVILSLLLLEAKRVKWSAIAFGAAALTKFMSFILLPVIIPYIEGRKNRVAYIAISVGSFCLVNIILYVLSPTIFPQTYLHHVKWGLEDSWLIYLFPDESSWNTAKLMSFILMAYALLKVYLSKAGDIYER
;
A
#
# COMPACT_ATOMS: atom_id res chain seq x y z
N MET A 1 -4.57 -16.88 23.36
CA MET A 1 -5.67 -16.94 22.37
C MET A 1 -5.17 -17.68 21.14
N GLU A 2 -5.89 -18.68 20.65
CA GLU A 2 -5.33 -19.54 19.60
C GLU A 2 -5.13 -18.79 18.27
N ARG A 3 -4.05 -19.09 17.53
CA ARG A 3 -3.79 -18.59 16.16
C ARG A 3 -5.01 -18.70 15.24
N ARG A 4 -5.82 -19.75 15.44
CA ARG A 4 -7.08 -19.99 14.72
C ARG A 4 -8.03 -18.80 14.83
N THR A 5 -8.13 -18.18 16.01
CA THR A 5 -8.99 -17.02 16.27
C THR A 5 -8.56 -15.81 15.45
N ILE A 6 -7.24 -15.54 15.38
CA ILE A 6 -6.68 -14.44 14.59
C ILE A 6 -7.03 -14.62 13.10
N TYR A 7 -6.77 -15.80 12.55
CA TYR A 7 -7.06 -16.06 11.14
C TYR A 7 -8.56 -16.08 10.85
N ALA A 8 -9.39 -16.59 11.77
CA ALA A 8 -10.84 -16.52 11.63
C ALA A 8 -11.34 -15.07 11.60
N ALA A 9 -10.82 -14.20 12.48
CA ALA A 9 -11.16 -12.78 12.51
C ALA A 9 -10.71 -12.05 11.23
N ALA A 10 -9.48 -12.35 10.77
CA ALA A 10 -8.94 -11.82 9.53
C ALA A 10 -9.79 -12.24 8.32
N LEU A 11 -10.08 -13.54 8.17
CA LEU A 11 -10.90 -14.07 7.09
C LEU A 11 -12.33 -13.52 7.13
N SER A 12 -12.91 -13.35 8.32
CA SER A 12 -14.24 -12.74 8.45
C SER A 12 -14.27 -11.30 7.95
N SER A 13 -13.23 -10.52 8.28
CA SER A 13 -13.09 -9.14 7.81
C SER A 13 -12.88 -9.09 6.29
N PHE A 14 -12.06 -10.00 5.76
CA PHE A 14 -11.83 -10.12 4.31
C PHE A 14 -13.11 -10.49 3.58
N LEU A 15 -13.83 -11.52 4.04
CA LEU A 15 -15.08 -11.94 3.45
C LEU A 15 -16.12 -10.84 3.50
N THR A 16 -16.19 -10.08 4.59
CA THR A 16 -17.10 -8.94 4.71
C THR A 16 -16.76 -7.89 3.65
N SER A 17 -15.49 -7.47 3.55
CA SER A 17 -15.04 -6.51 2.52
C SER A 17 -15.29 -7.01 1.10
N TYR A 18 -14.99 -8.28 0.83
CA TYR A 18 -15.25 -8.93 -0.45
C TYR A 18 -16.75 -8.90 -0.82
N LEU A 19 -17.63 -9.19 0.14
CA LEU A 19 -19.06 -9.23 -0.11
C LEU A 19 -19.62 -7.83 -0.37
N ILE A 20 -19.29 -6.82 0.44
CA ILE A 20 -19.85 -5.47 0.30
C ILE A 20 -19.44 -4.76 -1.00
N HIS A 21 -18.32 -5.15 -1.61
CA HIS A 21 -17.84 -4.62 -2.87
C HIS A 21 -18.16 -5.51 -4.09
N HIS A 22 -18.84 -6.65 -3.89
CA HIS A 22 -19.03 -7.63 -4.96
C HIS A 22 -19.81 -7.05 -6.16
N PRO A 23 -19.38 -7.29 -7.42
CA PRO A 23 -19.98 -6.68 -8.61
C PRO A 23 -21.47 -7.02 -8.83
N ARG A 24 -21.94 -8.17 -8.32
CA ARG A 24 -23.36 -8.57 -8.39
C ARG A 24 -24.30 -7.77 -7.48
N LEU A 25 -23.77 -7.02 -6.50
CA LEU A 25 -24.61 -6.22 -5.62
C LEU A 25 -25.06 -4.94 -6.34
N SER A 26 -26.38 -4.68 -6.32
CA SER A 26 -26.98 -3.49 -6.91
C SER A 26 -26.57 -2.20 -6.19
N HIS A 27 -26.45 -2.26 -4.86
CA HIS A 27 -26.02 -1.16 -4.00
C HIS A 27 -24.69 -1.49 -3.31
N ARG A 28 -23.69 -1.88 -4.10
CA ARG A 28 -22.33 -2.13 -3.60
C ARG A 28 -21.68 -0.85 -3.08
N ILE A 29 -20.81 -1.00 -2.08
CA ILE A 29 -19.91 0.08 -1.67
C ILE A 29 -18.85 0.25 -2.75
N TYR A 30 -18.50 1.51 -3.05
CA TYR A 30 -17.48 1.86 -4.04
C TYR A 30 -16.15 1.14 -3.80
N SER A 31 -15.48 0.73 -4.87
CA SER A 31 -14.10 0.23 -4.87
C SER A 31 -13.40 0.60 -6.17
N ASP A 32 -12.15 1.05 -6.07
CA ASP A 32 -11.30 1.36 -7.22
C ASP A 32 -11.09 0.13 -8.10
N ILE A 33 -11.03 -1.06 -7.49
CA ILE A 33 -10.85 -2.35 -8.19
C ILE A 33 -11.86 -2.48 -9.33
N LEU A 34 -13.16 -2.34 -9.04
CA LEU A 34 -14.19 -2.43 -10.08
C LEU A 34 -14.12 -1.27 -11.08
N THR A 35 -13.78 -0.07 -10.60
CA THR A 35 -13.57 1.10 -11.47
C THR A 35 -12.43 0.87 -12.47
N PHE A 36 -11.34 0.18 -12.10
CA PHE A 36 -10.28 -0.18 -13.05
C PHE A 36 -10.78 -1.12 -14.13
N TRP A 37 -11.60 -2.11 -13.77
CA TRP A 37 -12.24 -3.00 -14.75
C TRP A 37 -13.07 -2.21 -15.75
N PHE A 38 -14.04 -1.43 -15.26
CA PHE A 38 -14.97 -0.73 -16.15
C PHE A 38 -14.30 0.33 -17.04
N ARG A 39 -13.17 0.90 -16.60
CA ARG A 39 -12.40 1.86 -17.41
C ARG A 39 -11.53 1.18 -18.47
N HIS A 40 -10.98 0.00 -18.20
CA HIS A 40 -9.89 -0.54 -19.03
C HIS A 40 -10.11 -1.96 -19.55
N SER A 41 -11.27 -2.59 -19.30
CA SER A 41 -11.52 -3.97 -19.73
C SER A 41 -11.56 -4.15 -21.26
N SER A 42 -11.76 -3.07 -22.01
CA SER A 42 -11.71 -3.07 -23.48
C SER A 42 -10.32 -2.82 -24.05
N GLU A 43 -9.34 -2.44 -23.22
CA GLU A 43 -7.99 -2.11 -23.66
C GLU A 43 -7.19 -3.36 -24.00
N ILE A 44 -6.39 -3.30 -25.07
CA ILE A 44 -5.57 -4.42 -25.52
C ILE A 44 -4.12 -4.20 -25.08
N GLY A 45 -3.66 -5.00 -24.12
CA GLY A 45 -2.28 -5.02 -23.62
C GLY A 45 -2.12 -4.36 -22.24
N PRO A 46 -0.89 -4.29 -21.72
CA PRO A 46 -0.64 -3.91 -20.34
C PRO A 46 -0.77 -2.39 -20.10
N PRO A 47 -1.10 -1.96 -18.86
CA PRO A 47 -1.08 -0.56 -18.47
C PRO A 47 0.29 0.09 -18.73
N TYR A 48 0.30 1.42 -18.81
CA TYR A 48 1.45 2.28 -19.14
C TYR A 48 1.94 2.18 -20.59
N ILE A 49 1.73 1.05 -21.25
CA ILE A 49 2.06 0.84 -22.67
C ILE A 49 0.80 1.04 -23.51
N SER A 50 -0.29 0.34 -23.17
CA SER A 50 -1.54 0.38 -23.91
C SER A 50 -2.50 1.47 -23.44
N PHE A 51 -2.53 1.74 -22.14
CA PHE A 51 -3.45 2.73 -21.55
C PHE A 51 -2.85 3.40 -20.30
N PRO A 52 -3.26 4.64 -19.96
CA PRO A 52 -2.78 5.35 -18.78
C PRO A 52 -3.21 4.65 -17.48
N PHE A 53 -2.33 4.66 -16.47
CA PHE A 53 -2.67 4.17 -15.13
C PHE A 53 -2.04 5.04 -14.04
N GLU A 54 -2.86 5.48 -13.10
CA GLU A 54 -2.53 6.48 -12.08
C GLU A 54 -1.74 5.92 -10.90
N TYR A 55 -1.67 4.59 -10.76
CA TYR A 55 -0.89 3.92 -9.71
C TYR A 55 0.47 3.46 -10.21
N PRO A 56 1.47 3.25 -9.32
CA PRO A 56 2.78 2.73 -9.68
C PRO A 56 2.78 1.31 -10.26
N PRO A 57 3.88 0.89 -10.93
CA PRO A 57 3.89 -0.25 -11.86
C PRO A 57 3.41 -1.62 -11.34
N ILE A 58 3.66 -1.99 -10.08
CA ILE A 58 3.16 -3.26 -9.53
C ILE A 58 1.63 -3.23 -9.45
N SER A 59 1.04 -2.10 -9.09
CA SER A 59 -0.42 -1.95 -9.03
C SER A 59 -1.06 -2.11 -10.41
N GLY A 60 -0.48 -1.48 -11.44
CA GLY A 60 -0.92 -1.69 -12.82
C GLY A 60 -0.74 -3.14 -13.27
N PHE A 61 0.41 -3.76 -12.96
CA PHE A 61 0.68 -5.16 -13.29
C PHE A 61 -0.34 -6.11 -12.65
N LEU A 62 -0.67 -5.95 -11.35
CA LEU A 62 -1.65 -6.79 -10.66
C LEU A 62 -3.07 -6.60 -11.21
N THR A 63 -3.40 -5.36 -11.62
CA THR A 63 -4.67 -5.07 -12.32
C THR A 63 -4.74 -5.83 -13.62
N TYR A 64 -3.71 -5.72 -14.47
CA TYR A 64 -3.64 -6.40 -15.76
C TYR A 64 -3.64 -7.92 -15.63
N LEU A 65 -2.87 -8.46 -14.68
CA LEU A 65 -2.85 -9.90 -14.38
C LEU A 65 -4.24 -10.40 -14.01
N SER A 66 -4.96 -9.65 -13.16
CA SER A 66 -6.33 -10.00 -12.77
C SER A 66 -7.29 -9.92 -13.96
N MET A 67 -7.07 -9.00 -14.90
CA MET A 67 -7.91 -8.88 -16.10
C MET A 67 -7.75 -10.09 -17.02
N ILE A 68 -6.52 -10.48 -17.31
CA ILE A 68 -6.23 -11.63 -18.18
C ILE A 68 -6.73 -12.93 -17.56
N LEU A 69 -6.44 -13.16 -16.28
CA LEU A 69 -6.82 -14.40 -15.61
C LEU A 69 -8.32 -14.47 -15.30
N GLY A 70 -8.95 -13.31 -15.10
CA GLY A 70 -10.36 -13.19 -14.76
C GLY A 70 -11.30 -13.29 -15.96
N GLY A 71 -10.92 -12.70 -17.10
CA GLY A 71 -11.68 -12.71 -18.36
C GLY A 71 -12.99 -11.91 -18.36
N GLU A 72 -13.71 -11.88 -17.26
CA GLU A 72 -14.94 -11.13 -17.03
C GLU A 72 -14.90 -10.41 -15.68
N VAL A 73 -15.86 -9.50 -15.42
CA VAL A 73 -15.86 -8.63 -14.23
C VAL A 73 -15.79 -9.41 -12.92
N GLU A 74 -16.50 -10.53 -12.82
CA GLU A 74 -16.54 -11.36 -11.62
C GLU A 74 -15.25 -12.15 -11.43
N GLY A 75 -14.72 -12.73 -12.51
CA GLY A 75 -13.42 -13.40 -12.50
C GLY A 75 -12.29 -12.45 -12.16
N TYR A 76 -12.27 -11.25 -12.75
CA TYR A 76 -11.31 -10.19 -12.43
C TYR A 76 -11.37 -9.83 -10.96
N TYR A 77 -12.57 -9.57 -10.44
CA TYR A 77 -12.79 -9.21 -9.06
C TYR A 77 -12.32 -10.32 -8.11
N LEU A 78 -12.62 -11.59 -8.43
CA LEU A 78 -12.19 -12.75 -7.66
C LEU A 78 -10.67 -12.88 -7.64
N ILE A 79 -10.00 -12.85 -8.80
CA ILE A 79 -8.54 -12.98 -8.89
C ILE A 79 -7.85 -11.85 -8.12
N PHE A 80 -8.30 -10.60 -8.31
CA PHE A 80 -7.75 -9.46 -7.59
C PHE A 80 -7.94 -9.61 -6.08
N SER A 81 -9.13 -10.04 -5.65
CA SER A 81 -9.43 -10.27 -4.23
C SER A 81 -8.58 -11.39 -3.62
N ILE A 82 -8.29 -12.46 -4.37
CA ILE A 82 -7.37 -13.53 -3.93
C ILE A 82 -5.96 -12.98 -3.73
N ILE A 83 -5.48 -12.12 -4.63
CA ILE A 83 -4.18 -11.45 -4.48
C ILE A 83 -4.17 -10.62 -3.19
N ILE A 84 -5.20 -9.81 -2.97
CA ILE A 84 -5.36 -9.03 -1.72
C ILE A 84 -5.34 -9.94 -0.50
N LEU A 85 -6.08 -11.06 -0.52
CA LEU A 85 -6.12 -12.01 0.59
C LEU A 85 -4.72 -12.56 0.91
N ILE A 86 -3.94 -12.93 -0.12
CA ILE A 86 -2.57 -13.44 0.08
C ILE A 86 -1.73 -12.39 0.80
N PHE A 87 -1.73 -11.14 0.33
CA PHE A 87 -0.99 -10.05 0.98
C PHE A 87 -1.53 -9.73 2.37
N TYR A 88 -2.84 -9.79 2.57
CA TYR A 88 -3.42 -9.58 3.88
C TYR A 88 -3.01 -10.65 4.90
N ILE A 89 -2.94 -11.93 4.49
CA ILE A 89 -2.39 -12.99 5.35
C ILE A 89 -0.90 -12.76 5.64
N VAL A 90 -0.12 -12.27 4.67
CA VAL A 90 1.29 -11.87 4.89
C VAL A 90 1.38 -10.72 5.89
N LEU A 91 0.49 -9.72 5.82
CA LEU A 91 0.42 -8.63 6.77
C LEU A 91 0.16 -9.15 8.19
N ILE A 92 -0.91 -9.95 8.37
CA ILE A 92 -1.29 -10.51 9.66
C ILE A 92 -0.15 -11.34 10.25
N GLU A 93 0.48 -12.22 9.47
CA GLU A 93 1.59 -13.03 9.95
C GLU A 93 2.85 -12.20 10.25
N SER A 94 3.11 -11.15 9.46
CA SER A 94 4.26 -10.28 9.70
C SER A 94 4.11 -9.49 10.99
N VAL A 95 2.95 -8.87 11.21
CA VAL A 95 2.63 -8.16 12.46
C VAL A 95 2.70 -9.12 13.64
N ARG A 96 2.07 -10.30 13.54
CA ARG A 96 2.09 -11.30 14.60
C ARG A 96 3.52 -11.70 15.00
N ARG A 97 4.43 -11.87 14.03
CA ARG A 97 5.84 -12.21 14.30
C ARG A 97 6.64 -11.08 14.91
N ILE A 98 6.37 -9.83 14.53
CA ILE A 98 7.00 -8.65 15.13
C ILE A 98 6.56 -8.53 16.60
N ILE A 99 5.25 -8.64 16.84
CA ILE A 99 4.68 -8.46 18.18
C ILE A 99 5.05 -9.62 19.11
N SER A 100 4.98 -10.89 18.66
CA SER A 100 5.30 -12.06 19.51
C SER A 100 6.76 -12.12 20.01
N ARG A 101 7.61 -11.20 19.55
CA ARG A 101 9.01 -11.05 20.00
C ARG A 101 9.14 -9.99 21.11
N LYS A 102 8.09 -9.23 21.40
CA LYS A 102 8.01 -8.23 22.46
C LYS A 102 7.10 -8.79 23.56
N ASN A 103 7.50 -8.74 24.83
CA ASN A 103 6.69 -9.29 25.93
C ASN A 103 5.35 -8.52 26.05
N GLY A 104 4.18 -9.10 25.75
CA GLY A 104 2.89 -8.39 25.90
C GLY A 104 1.60 -9.10 25.45
N MET A 105 0.49 -8.33 25.39
CA MET A 105 -0.86 -8.75 24.92
C MET A 105 -0.90 -8.92 23.38
N ASP A 106 -0.09 -9.85 22.88
CA ASP A 106 0.34 -9.88 21.49
C ASP A 106 -0.78 -10.14 20.48
N GLU A 107 -1.79 -10.91 20.89
CA GLU A 107 -2.76 -11.48 19.98
C GLU A 107 -4.00 -10.58 19.82
N LEU A 108 -4.33 -9.79 20.85
CA LEU A 108 -5.43 -8.83 20.80
C LEU A 108 -5.11 -7.67 19.85
N ILE A 109 -3.87 -7.19 19.82
CA ILE A 109 -3.44 -6.15 18.87
C ILE A 109 -3.60 -6.64 17.42
N VAL A 110 -3.25 -7.89 17.15
CA VAL A 110 -3.40 -8.48 15.81
C VAL A 110 -4.89 -8.64 15.47
N ILE A 111 -5.74 -9.00 16.43
CA ILE A 111 -7.20 -8.98 16.21
C ILE A 111 -7.70 -7.57 15.94
N PHE A 112 -7.33 -6.57 16.74
CA PHE A 112 -7.75 -5.18 16.53
C PHE A 112 -7.37 -4.68 15.15
N LEU A 113 -6.17 -5.02 14.68
CA LEU A 113 -5.78 -4.78 13.29
C LEU A 113 -6.73 -5.50 12.33
N ALA A 114 -6.92 -6.81 12.52
CA ALA A 114 -7.69 -7.66 11.63
C ALA A 114 -9.15 -7.19 11.47
N VAL A 115 -9.81 -6.81 12.56
CA VAL A 115 -11.22 -6.39 12.60
C VAL A 115 -11.41 -4.87 12.63
N SER A 116 -10.35 -4.10 12.38
CA SER A 116 -10.47 -2.64 12.33
C SER A 116 -11.49 -2.22 11.27
N PRO A 117 -12.25 -1.13 11.49
CA PRO A 117 -13.22 -0.63 10.51
C PRO A 117 -12.59 -0.41 9.12
N SER A 118 -11.34 0.06 9.09
CA SER A 118 -10.60 0.24 7.83
C SER A 118 -10.35 -1.09 7.11
N MET A 119 -10.03 -2.18 7.81
CA MET A 119 -9.87 -3.49 7.17
C MET A 119 -11.21 -4.04 6.69
N ILE A 120 -12.29 -3.87 7.45
CA ILE A 120 -13.61 -4.37 7.04
C ILE A 120 -14.13 -3.61 5.81
N LEU A 121 -13.96 -2.28 5.79
CA LEU A 121 -14.52 -1.43 4.74
C LEU A 121 -13.60 -1.23 3.53
N TYR A 122 -12.28 -1.20 3.70
CA TYR A 122 -11.35 -0.79 2.66
C TYR A 122 -10.32 -1.86 2.25
N MET A 123 -10.43 -3.09 2.76
CA MET A 123 -9.46 -4.14 2.39
C MET A 123 -9.55 -4.53 0.91
N VAL A 124 -10.75 -4.71 0.36
CA VAL A 124 -10.98 -4.99 -1.07
C VAL A 124 -11.45 -3.71 -1.78
N TYR A 125 -10.74 -2.61 -1.54
CA TYR A 125 -11.03 -1.30 -2.11
C TYR A 125 -10.04 -0.91 -3.20
N ASN A 126 -8.74 -0.99 -2.90
CA ASN A 126 -7.64 -0.60 -3.78
C ASN A 126 -6.37 -1.45 -3.45
N PHE A 127 -5.17 -0.88 -3.66
CA PHE A 127 -3.87 -1.53 -3.39
C PHE A 127 -3.35 -1.41 -1.95
N ASP A 128 -4.11 -0.84 -1.00
CA ASP A 128 -3.63 -0.50 0.34
C ASP A 128 -3.17 -1.71 1.15
N ALA A 129 -3.93 -2.80 1.14
CA ALA A 129 -3.57 -4.04 1.84
C ALA A 129 -2.26 -4.64 1.31
N ILE A 130 -2.04 -4.57 0.00
CA ILE A 130 -0.81 -5.04 -0.67
C ILE A 130 0.37 -4.16 -0.26
N PHE A 131 0.18 -2.85 -0.38
CA PHE A 131 1.17 -1.85 0.00
C PHE A 131 1.63 -2.01 1.45
N ILE A 132 0.68 -1.99 2.41
CA ILE A 132 1.02 -2.05 3.84
C ILE A 132 1.63 -3.40 4.20
N SER A 133 1.17 -4.50 3.59
CA SER A 133 1.79 -5.82 3.76
C SER A 133 3.28 -5.80 3.38
N LEU A 134 3.63 -5.20 2.24
CA LEU A 134 5.01 -5.12 1.77
C LEU A 134 5.88 -4.24 2.68
N VAL A 135 5.34 -3.13 3.19
CA VAL A 135 6.03 -2.27 4.17
C VAL A 135 6.29 -3.04 5.46
N ILE A 136 5.29 -3.69 6.05
CA ILE A 136 5.46 -4.42 7.31
C ILE A 136 6.37 -5.65 7.12
N LEU A 137 6.27 -6.36 5.98
CA LEU A 137 7.19 -7.44 5.65
C LEU A 137 8.64 -6.93 5.55
N SER A 138 8.85 -5.75 4.96
CA SER A 138 10.16 -5.11 4.93
C SER A 138 10.71 -4.87 6.33
N LEU A 139 9.90 -4.35 7.26
CA LEU A 139 10.31 -4.15 8.65
C LEU A 139 10.64 -5.47 9.36
N LEU A 140 9.80 -6.51 9.22
CA LEU A 140 10.05 -7.83 9.78
C LEU A 140 11.39 -8.41 9.28
N LEU A 141 11.67 -8.28 7.97
CA LEU A 141 12.93 -8.73 7.37
C LEU A 141 14.12 -7.93 7.88
N LEU A 142 13.94 -6.63 8.13
CA LEU A 142 14.98 -5.78 8.68
C LEU A 142 15.31 -6.17 10.13
N GLU A 143 14.30 -6.40 10.96
CA GLU A 143 14.47 -6.92 12.33
C GLU A 143 15.18 -8.28 12.32
N ALA A 144 14.88 -9.13 11.33
CA ALA A 144 15.56 -10.41 11.12
C ALA A 144 16.98 -10.26 10.51
N LYS A 145 17.53 -9.04 10.44
CA LYS A 145 18.84 -8.69 9.86
C LYS A 145 19.00 -9.09 8.39
N ARG A 146 17.91 -9.33 7.66
CA ARG A 146 17.88 -9.66 6.22
C ARG A 146 17.77 -8.40 5.37
N VAL A 147 18.77 -7.52 5.46
CA VAL A 147 18.75 -6.16 4.89
C VAL A 147 18.38 -6.12 3.40
N LYS A 148 18.97 -7.00 2.57
CA LYS A 148 18.71 -7.01 1.12
C LYS A 148 17.26 -7.37 0.79
N TRP A 149 16.72 -8.40 1.45
CA TRP A 149 15.33 -8.82 1.26
C TRP A 149 14.35 -7.76 1.76
N SER A 150 14.68 -7.11 2.88
CA SER A 150 13.92 -5.97 3.38
C SER A 150 13.88 -4.83 2.35
N ALA A 151 15.00 -4.50 1.71
CA ALA A 151 15.07 -3.48 0.67
C ALA A 151 14.26 -3.84 -0.59
N ILE A 152 14.26 -5.12 -1.00
CA ILE A 152 13.43 -5.62 -2.11
C ILE A 152 11.95 -5.45 -1.79
N ALA A 153 11.51 -5.89 -0.61
CA ALA A 153 10.12 -5.73 -0.18
C ALA A 153 9.70 -4.26 -0.12
N PHE A 154 10.59 -3.38 0.35
CA PHE A 154 10.34 -1.94 0.40
C PHE A 154 10.25 -1.31 -1.00
N GLY A 155 11.14 -1.68 -1.92
CA GLY A 155 11.09 -1.26 -3.32
C GLY A 155 9.81 -1.72 -4.01
N ALA A 156 9.36 -2.95 -3.75
CA ALA A 156 8.06 -3.44 -4.22
C ALA A 156 6.89 -2.64 -3.62
N ALA A 157 6.98 -2.24 -2.35
CA ALA A 157 5.98 -1.37 -1.73
C ALA A 157 5.92 -0.01 -2.46
N ALA A 158 7.06 0.59 -2.80
CA ALA A 158 7.14 1.84 -3.57
C ALA A 158 6.57 1.71 -4.99
N LEU A 159 6.80 0.56 -5.63
CA LEU A 159 6.21 0.22 -6.91
C LEU A 159 4.71 -0.15 -6.82
N THR A 160 4.14 -0.27 -5.61
CA THR A 160 2.70 -0.45 -5.38
C THR A 160 2.04 0.90 -5.05
N LYS A 161 2.62 1.66 -4.10
CA LYS A 161 2.29 3.06 -3.83
C LYS A 161 3.57 3.84 -3.53
N PHE A 162 3.80 4.89 -4.31
CA PHE A 162 5.02 5.72 -4.26
C PHE A 162 5.29 6.33 -2.88
N MET A 163 4.23 6.53 -2.10
CA MET A 163 4.26 7.16 -0.77
C MET A 163 5.17 6.44 0.24
N SER A 164 5.50 5.15 0.07
CA SER A 164 6.43 4.46 1.00
C SER A 164 7.77 5.16 1.15
N PHE A 165 8.27 5.87 0.14
CA PHE A 165 9.58 6.53 0.24
C PHE A 165 9.64 7.62 1.32
N ILE A 166 8.51 8.12 1.81
CA ILE A 166 8.45 8.98 3.00
C ILE A 166 9.03 8.27 4.25
N LEU A 167 8.98 6.93 4.29
CA LEU A 167 9.52 6.12 5.38
C LEU A 167 11.02 5.85 5.23
N LEU A 168 11.62 6.05 4.06
CA LEU A 168 13.04 5.77 3.84
C LEU A 168 13.95 6.55 4.82
N PRO A 169 13.74 7.87 5.05
CA PRO A 169 14.53 8.63 5.99
C PRO A 169 14.37 8.14 7.45
N VAL A 170 13.23 7.52 7.78
CA VAL A 170 12.96 6.91 9.10
C VAL A 170 13.64 5.55 9.23
N ILE A 171 13.66 4.72 8.18
CA ILE A 171 14.19 3.35 8.23
C ILE A 171 15.72 3.32 8.22
N ILE A 172 16.36 4.13 7.38
CA ILE A 172 17.83 4.09 7.14
C ILE A 172 18.67 4.22 8.43
N PRO A 173 18.34 5.11 9.39
CA PRO A 173 19.07 5.21 10.66
C PRO A 173 19.15 3.89 11.44
N TYR A 174 18.11 3.05 11.39
CA TYR A 174 18.05 1.77 12.09
C TYR A 174 18.86 0.64 11.41
N ILE A 175 19.44 0.90 10.23
CA ILE A 175 20.27 -0.07 9.54
C ILE A 175 21.72 0.06 10.02
N GLU A 176 22.27 -1.02 10.54
CA GLU A 176 23.66 -1.09 11.02
C GLU A 176 24.66 -1.16 9.85
N GLY A 177 25.64 -0.27 9.87
CA GLY A 177 26.77 -0.26 8.93
C GLY A 177 26.50 0.49 7.62
N ARG A 178 27.47 1.30 7.20
CA ARG A 178 27.39 2.13 5.98
C ARG A 178 27.11 1.29 4.71
N LYS A 179 27.76 0.13 4.59
CA LYS A 179 27.58 -0.79 3.44
C LYS A 179 26.13 -1.26 3.31
N ASN A 180 25.49 -1.62 4.43
CA ASN A 180 24.11 -2.08 4.44
C ASN A 180 23.12 -0.94 4.16
N ARG A 181 23.38 0.26 4.69
CA ARG A 181 22.59 1.47 4.36
C ARG A 181 22.62 1.77 2.86
N VAL A 182 23.82 1.78 2.28
CA VAL A 182 24.00 2.01 0.83
C VAL A 182 23.31 0.91 0.02
N ALA A 183 23.50 -0.37 0.40
CA ALA A 183 22.84 -1.48 -0.28
C ALA A 183 21.31 -1.39 -0.19
N TYR A 184 20.76 -0.98 0.96
CA TYR A 184 19.33 -0.82 1.14
C TYR A 184 18.76 0.25 0.21
N ILE A 185 19.39 1.43 0.17
CA ILE A 185 18.99 2.53 -0.73
C ILE A 185 19.13 2.09 -2.19
N ALA A 186 20.27 1.52 -2.57
CA ALA A 186 20.54 1.10 -3.93
C ALA A 186 19.55 0.04 -4.42
N ILE A 187 19.18 -0.93 -3.58
CA ILE A 187 18.20 -1.96 -3.95
C ILE A 187 16.79 -1.35 -4.01
N SER A 188 16.34 -0.67 -2.95
CA SER A 188 14.96 -0.16 -2.90
C SER A 188 14.68 0.92 -3.96
N VAL A 189 15.50 1.96 -3.99
CA VAL A 189 15.38 3.05 -4.98
C VAL A 189 15.80 2.56 -6.36
N GLY A 190 16.85 1.75 -6.46
CA GLY A 190 17.29 1.22 -7.75
C GLY A 190 16.26 0.31 -8.42
N SER A 191 15.57 -0.56 -7.67
CA SER A 191 14.47 -1.37 -8.22
C SER A 191 13.32 -0.49 -8.72
N PHE A 192 12.93 0.53 -7.95
CA PHE A 192 11.91 1.49 -8.37
C PHE A 192 12.33 2.24 -9.65
N CYS A 193 13.54 2.79 -9.68
CA CYS A 193 14.05 3.52 -10.83
C CYS A 193 14.20 2.62 -12.06
N LEU A 194 14.70 1.40 -11.90
CA LEU A 194 14.91 0.46 -13.00
C LEU A 194 13.59 0.17 -13.72
N VAL A 195 12.54 -0.19 -12.98
CA VAL A 195 11.22 -0.48 -13.57
C VAL A 195 10.66 0.75 -14.27
N ASN A 196 10.73 1.92 -13.63
CA ASN A 196 10.22 3.16 -14.22
C ASN A 196 11.02 3.64 -15.43
N ILE A 197 12.34 3.46 -15.45
CA ILE A 197 13.19 3.80 -16.60
C ILE A 197 12.83 2.90 -17.78
N ILE A 198 12.69 1.59 -17.56
CA ILE A 198 12.27 0.64 -18.61
C ILE A 198 10.92 1.08 -19.18
N LEU A 199 9.94 1.36 -18.32
CA LEU A 199 8.62 1.80 -18.78
C LEU A 199 8.65 3.17 -19.46
N TYR A 200 9.49 4.10 -19.01
CA TYR A 200 9.66 5.41 -19.64
C TYR A 200 10.26 5.28 -21.04
N VAL A 201 11.20 4.37 -21.25
CA VAL A 201 11.76 4.07 -22.59
C VAL A 201 10.69 3.49 -23.51
N LEU A 202 9.79 2.65 -23.00
CA LEU A 202 8.70 2.06 -23.78
C LEU A 202 7.55 3.04 -24.04
N SER A 203 7.23 3.89 -23.06
CA SER A 203 6.16 4.89 -23.10
C SER A 203 6.51 6.07 -22.20
N PRO A 204 7.06 7.16 -22.75
CA PRO A 204 7.42 8.35 -21.98
C PRO A 204 6.23 9.00 -21.24
N THR A 205 5.01 8.72 -21.71
CA THR A 205 3.76 9.25 -21.11
C THR A 205 3.47 8.70 -19.71
N ILE A 206 4.14 7.62 -19.27
CA ILE A 206 4.00 7.07 -17.92
C ILE A 206 4.24 8.14 -16.84
N PHE A 207 5.25 8.99 -17.00
CA PHE A 207 5.63 9.93 -15.96
C PHE A 207 4.51 10.94 -15.66
N PRO A 208 3.97 11.68 -16.64
CA PRO A 208 2.85 12.57 -16.39
C PRO A 208 1.57 11.83 -15.97
N GLN A 209 1.29 10.63 -16.50
CA GLN A 209 0.06 9.88 -16.22
C GLN A 209 0.03 9.22 -14.85
N THR A 210 1.17 8.77 -14.33
CA THR A 210 1.25 8.09 -13.03
C THR A 210 1.65 9.05 -11.92
N TYR A 211 2.68 9.87 -12.12
CA TYR A 211 3.29 10.65 -11.03
C TYR A 211 2.82 12.10 -10.98
N LEU A 212 2.53 12.74 -12.12
CA LEU A 212 1.99 14.11 -12.13
C LEU A 212 0.46 14.14 -12.05
N HIS A 213 -0.22 13.02 -12.28
CA HIS A 213 -1.68 12.92 -12.17
C HIS A 213 -2.16 13.39 -10.81
N HIS A 214 -1.58 12.87 -9.72
CA HIS A 214 -1.95 13.22 -8.34
C HIS A 214 -1.67 14.69 -7.96
N VAL A 215 -0.75 15.36 -8.66
CA VAL A 215 -0.53 16.80 -8.47
C VAL A 215 -1.75 17.59 -8.94
N LYS A 216 -2.36 17.16 -10.05
CA LYS A 216 -3.54 17.80 -10.65
C LYS A 216 -4.86 17.24 -10.12
N TRP A 217 -4.83 16.04 -9.55
CA TRP A 217 -6.01 15.34 -9.05
C TRP A 217 -6.63 16.01 -7.82
N GLY A 218 -7.89 15.68 -7.56
CA GLY A 218 -8.65 16.27 -6.47
C GLY A 218 -8.23 15.83 -5.07
N LEU A 219 -8.88 16.40 -4.06
CA LEU A 219 -8.80 15.94 -2.68
C LEU A 219 -9.87 14.86 -2.47
N GLU A 220 -9.50 13.60 -2.64
CA GLU A 220 -10.38 12.45 -2.42
C GLU A 220 -9.94 11.67 -1.16
N ASP A 221 -10.88 10.95 -0.55
CA ASP A 221 -10.66 10.05 0.60
C ASP A 221 -9.85 10.68 1.75
N SER A 222 -9.97 12.00 1.93
CA SER A 222 -9.27 12.76 2.95
C SER A 222 -10.24 13.44 3.90
N TRP A 223 -10.00 13.29 5.20
CA TRP A 223 -10.71 14.03 6.24
C TRP A 223 -10.53 15.55 6.11
N LEU A 224 -9.51 16.01 5.36
CA LEU A 224 -9.32 17.43 5.08
C LEU A 224 -10.46 18.03 4.25
N ILE A 225 -11.26 17.23 3.55
CA ILE A 225 -12.40 17.73 2.79
C ILE A 225 -13.45 18.43 3.68
N TYR A 226 -13.51 18.09 4.96
CA TYR A 226 -14.37 18.79 5.92
C TYR A 226 -13.89 20.23 6.22
N LEU A 227 -12.59 20.49 6.08
CA LEU A 227 -11.98 21.82 6.29
C LEU A 227 -11.81 22.58 4.96
N PHE A 228 -11.69 21.84 3.86
CA PHE A 228 -11.44 22.33 2.51
C PHE A 228 -12.46 21.71 1.54
N PRO A 229 -13.76 22.04 1.67
CA PRO A 229 -14.81 21.38 0.90
C PRO A 229 -14.79 21.76 -0.59
N ASP A 230 -14.35 22.98 -0.90
CA ASP A 230 -14.39 23.51 -2.27
C ASP A 230 -13.12 23.15 -3.05
N GLU A 231 -13.26 22.82 -4.33
CA GLU A 231 -12.12 22.50 -5.22
C GLU A 231 -11.06 23.60 -5.26
N SER A 232 -11.50 24.87 -5.17
CA SER A 232 -10.63 26.04 -5.11
C SER A 232 -9.70 26.04 -3.90
N SER A 233 -10.05 25.30 -2.84
CA SER A 233 -9.32 25.20 -1.58
C SER A 233 -8.41 23.96 -1.49
N TRP A 234 -8.50 23.02 -2.44
CA TRP A 234 -7.77 21.75 -2.40
C TRP A 234 -6.26 21.90 -2.48
N ASN A 235 -5.74 22.91 -3.17
CA ASN A 235 -4.30 23.21 -3.16
C ASN A 235 -3.81 23.59 -1.77
N THR A 236 -4.64 24.29 -0.99
CA THR A 236 -4.35 24.63 0.41
C THR A 236 -4.37 23.38 1.29
N ALA A 237 -5.33 22.47 1.07
CA ALA A 237 -5.37 21.17 1.77
C ALA A 237 -4.12 20.32 1.51
N LYS A 238 -3.63 20.28 0.27
CA LYS A 238 -2.37 19.62 -0.09
C LYS A 238 -1.18 20.25 0.64
N LEU A 239 -1.09 21.58 0.68
CA LEU A 239 -0.04 22.28 1.41
C LEU A 239 -0.08 21.98 2.92
N MET A 240 -1.28 22.00 3.52
CA MET A 240 -1.47 21.60 4.92
C MET A 240 -0.99 20.17 5.17
N SER A 241 -1.29 19.25 4.26
CA SER A 241 -0.82 17.85 4.35
C SER A 241 0.72 17.75 4.35
N PHE A 242 1.39 18.52 3.49
CA PHE A 242 2.85 18.60 3.48
C PHE A 242 3.42 19.16 4.78
N ILE A 243 2.79 20.20 5.35
CA ILE A 243 3.21 20.79 6.63
C ILE A 243 3.06 19.77 7.76
N LEU A 244 1.92 19.08 7.85
CA LEU A 244 1.68 18.04 8.86
C LEU A 244 2.68 16.89 8.73
N MET A 245 2.96 16.43 7.51
CA MET A 245 3.96 15.40 7.26
C MET A 245 5.36 15.85 7.68
N ALA A 246 5.79 17.05 7.29
CA ALA A 246 7.09 17.60 7.66
C ALA A 246 7.23 17.73 9.18
N TYR A 247 6.19 18.20 9.86
CA TYR A 247 6.13 18.26 11.31
C TYR A 247 6.24 16.88 11.97
N ALA A 248 5.50 15.89 11.46
CA ALA A 248 5.56 14.52 11.97
C ALA A 248 6.94 13.90 11.80
N LEU A 249 7.56 14.05 10.63
CA LEU A 249 8.93 13.58 10.37
C LEU A 249 9.93 14.29 11.30
N LEU A 250 9.82 15.60 11.46
CA LEU A 250 10.68 16.36 12.38
C LEU A 250 10.53 15.85 13.82
N LYS A 251 9.31 15.57 14.27
CA LYS A 251 9.05 14.97 15.58
C LYS A 251 9.72 13.60 15.73
N VAL A 252 9.64 12.73 14.73
CA VAL A 252 10.33 11.43 14.72
C VAL A 252 11.84 11.61 14.80
N TYR A 253 12.41 12.57 14.06
CA TYR A 253 13.85 12.84 14.09
C TYR A 253 14.35 13.43 15.40
N LEU A 254 13.57 14.31 16.01
CA LEU A 254 13.92 14.96 17.28
C LEU A 254 13.62 14.07 18.48
N SER A 255 12.71 13.10 18.34
CA SER A 255 12.49 12.11 19.39
C SER A 255 13.75 11.27 19.56
N LYS A 256 14.32 11.26 20.76
CA LYS A 256 15.30 10.23 21.11
C LYS A 256 14.54 8.90 21.07
N ALA A 257 15.12 7.87 20.44
CA ALA A 257 14.55 6.52 20.43
C ALA A 257 14.42 6.02 21.89
N GLY A 258 13.27 6.28 22.51
CA GLY A 258 13.00 6.13 23.94
C GLY A 258 11.82 6.99 24.41
N ASP A 259 11.72 8.24 23.95
CA ASP A 259 10.74 9.22 24.47
C ASP A 259 9.29 9.00 24.02
N ILE A 260 9.04 8.23 22.97
CA ILE A 260 7.67 8.07 22.40
C ILE A 260 6.79 7.16 23.27
N TYR A 261 7.38 6.27 24.07
CA TYR A 261 6.65 5.34 24.93
C TYR A 261 6.74 5.68 26.43
N GLU A 262 7.49 6.73 26.80
CA GLU A 262 7.72 7.12 28.20
C GLU A 262 6.91 8.36 28.61
N ARG A 263 5.88 8.76 27.85
CA ARG A 263 4.96 9.85 28.20
C ARG A 263 3.50 9.46 28.10
#